data_AF-A0A0D8XBB5-F1
#
_entry.id   AF-A0A0D8XBB5-F1
#
_cell.length_a   1.000
_cell.length_b   1.000
_cell.length_c   1.000
_cell.angle_alpha   90.00
_cell.angle_beta   90.00
_cell.angle_gamma   90.00
#
_symmetry.space_group_name_H-M   'P 1'
#
loop_
_entity.id
_entity.type
_entity.pdbx_description
1 polymer ?
#
loop_
_entity_poly.entity_id
_entity_poly.type
_entity_poly.pdbx_seq_one_letter_code
_entity_poly.pdbx_strand_id
1 'polypeptide(L)'
;MGKPMHGLSMVLMKGEAYRIQNFLDTAVGSLGFCPISSIYDMAHRIGQIHFYRGVNFGADNWLVFKRVTVDQVTTGQTDSSFDPEQYGKTPTCDEKQTVVNENPFVNPYSGENCLARLGWNKLMTVIVREMKRGFLEEAMRNCKEEDNNDLLGN
;
A
#
# COMPACT_ATOMS: atom_id res chain seq x y z
N MET A 1 21.72 2.19 33.04
CA MET A 1 20.98 3.36 32.53
C MET A 1 20.74 3.16 31.04
N GLY A 2 19.67 2.45 30.68
CA GLY A 2 19.28 2.23 29.28
C GLY A 2 18.40 3.40 28.83
N LYS A 3 18.81 4.13 27.80
CA LYS A 3 17.94 5.15 27.18
C LYS A 3 16.76 4.43 26.50
N PRO A 4 15.53 4.98 26.56
CA PRO A 4 14.38 4.34 25.95
C PRO A 4 14.49 4.39 24.41
N MET A 5 14.77 3.25 23.78
CA MET A 5 14.78 3.10 22.31
C MET A 5 13.39 3.25 21.68
N HIS A 6 12.34 3.37 22.48
CA HIS A 6 10.96 3.56 22.02
C HIS A 6 10.72 4.90 21.28
N GLY A 7 11.42 5.96 21.67
CA GLY A 7 11.21 7.29 21.06
C GLY A 7 11.73 7.37 19.63
N LEU A 8 12.91 6.81 19.36
CA LEU A 8 13.56 6.87 18.04
C LEU A 8 12.81 6.00 17.01
N SER A 9 12.38 4.80 17.41
CA SER A 9 11.62 3.88 16.56
C SER A 9 10.27 4.49 16.12
N MET A 10 9.56 5.15 17.05
CA MET A 10 8.29 5.81 16.74
C MET A 10 8.45 6.98 15.77
N VAL A 11 9.52 7.78 15.88
CA VAL A 11 9.79 8.90 14.97
C VAL A 11 10.11 8.40 13.56
N LEU A 12 10.89 7.32 13.44
CA LEU A 12 11.20 6.70 12.15
C LEU A 12 9.94 6.13 11.48
N MET A 13 9.09 5.44 12.23
CA MET A 13 7.80 4.94 11.70
C MET A 13 6.87 6.06 11.24
N LYS A 14 6.80 7.18 11.99
CA LYS A 14 6.05 8.37 11.56
C LYS A 14 6.58 8.97 10.26
N GLY A 15 7.90 9.00 10.10
CA GLY A 15 8.54 9.49 8.87
C GLY A 15 8.17 8.68 7.64
N GLU A 16 8.17 7.35 7.74
CA GLU A 16 7.78 6.47 6.63
C GLU A 16 6.27 6.52 6.35
N ALA A 17 5.42 6.60 7.39
CA ALA A 17 3.99 6.81 7.23
C ALA A 17 3.66 8.12 6.49
N TYR A 18 4.36 9.21 6.80
CA TYR A 18 4.19 10.50 6.14
C TYR A 18 4.57 10.44 4.65
N ARG A 19 5.62 9.71 4.29
CA ARG A 19 6.02 9.53 2.88
C ARG A 19 4.97 8.76 2.07
N ILE A 20 4.39 7.73 2.68
CA ILE A 20 3.30 6.96 2.08
C ILE A 20 2.07 7.84 1.88
N GLN A 21 1.69 8.63 2.90
CA GLN A 21 0.58 9.56 2.80
C GLN A 21 0.78 10.56 1.66
N ASN A 22 1.94 11.22 1.59
CA ASN A 22 2.23 12.19 0.52
C ASN A 22 2.16 11.57 -0.87
N PHE A 23 2.63 10.32 -1.02
CA PHE A 23 2.54 9.61 -2.29
C PHE A 23 1.08 9.35 -2.67
N LEU A 24 0.25 8.86 -1.73
CA LEU A 24 -1.17 8.59 -1.98
C LEU A 24 -1.95 9.89 -2.25
N ASP A 25 -1.66 10.97 -1.52
CA ASP A 25 -2.27 12.29 -1.74
C ASP A 25 -1.93 12.83 -3.14
N THR A 26 -0.67 12.68 -3.56
CA THR A 26 -0.23 13.07 -4.91
C THR A 26 -0.88 12.19 -5.98
N ALA A 27 -0.95 10.88 -5.76
CA ALA A 27 -1.55 9.95 -6.70
C ALA A 27 -3.04 10.27 -6.91
N VAL A 28 -3.80 10.43 -5.83
CA VAL A 28 -5.23 10.75 -5.93
C VAL A 28 -5.47 12.18 -6.43
N GLY A 29 -4.70 13.16 -5.94
CA GLY A 29 -4.83 14.56 -6.34
C GLY A 29 -4.50 14.82 -7.81
N SER A 30 -3.76 13.91 -8.46
CA SER A 30 -3.45 14.00 -9.89
C SER A 30 -4.45 13.25 -10.79
N LEU A 31 -5.35 12.42 -10.22
CA LEU A 31 -6.38 11.73 -11.00
C LEU A 31 -7.31 12.74 -11.67
N GLY A 32 -7.48 12.62 -12.99
CA GLY A 32 -8.31 13.52 -13.79
C GLY A 32 -7.60 14.78 -14.29
N PHE A 33 -6.38 15.06 -13.81
CA PHE A 33 -5.56 16.21 -14.25
C PHE A 33 -4.29 15.80 -14.98
N CYS A 34 -3.69 14.67 -14.59
CA CYS A 34 -2.50 14.10 -15.22
C CYS A 34 -2.79 12.71 -15.79
N PRO A 35 -2.02 12.26 -16.80
CA PRO A 35 -2.07 10.87 -17.25
C PRO A 35 -1.80 9.91 -16.08
N ILE A 36 -2.61 8.87 -15.96
CA ILE A 36 -2.44 7.87 -14.90
C ILE A 36 -1.08 7.15 -14.95
N SER A 37 -0.44 7.12 -16.13
CA SER A 37 0.92 6.62 -16.33
C SER A 37 1.95 7.34 -15.46
N SER A 38 1.77 8.63 -15.16
CA SER A 38 2.68 9.37 -14.27
C SER A 38 2.70 8.78 -12.86
N ILE A 39 1.57 8.28 -12.37
CA ILE A 39 1.48 7.58 -11.07
C ILE A 39 2.22 6.23 -11.15
N TYR A 40 2.12 5.56 -12.29
CA TYR A 40 2.79 4.27 -12.52
C TYR A 40 4.31 4.43 -12.56
N ASP A 41 4.81 5.48 -13.22
CA ASP A 41 6.24 5.80 -13.26
C ASP A 41 6.77 6.17 -11.86
N MET A 42 6.01 6.93 -11.08
CA MET A 42 6.36 7.21 -9.68
C MET A 42 6.43 5.92 -8.84
N ALA A 43 5.42 5.04 -8.94
CA ALA A 43 5.39 3.77 -8.23
C ALA A 43 6.56 2.86 -8.64
N HIS A 44 6.87 2.79 -9.93
CA HIS A 44 8.03 2.07 -10.44
C HIS A 44 9.34 2.60 -9.86
N ARG A 45 9.51 3.93 -9.84
CA ARG A 45 10.68 4.58 -9.24
C ARG A 45 10.82 4.29 -7.74
N ILE A 46 9.71 4.25 -6.99
CA ILE A 46 9.73 3.84 -5.58
C ILE A 46 10.24 2.41 -5.43
N GLY A 47 9.84 1.50 -6.33
CA GLY A 47 10.36 0.13 -6.40
C GLY A 47 11.87 0.06 -6.55
N GLN A 48 12.44 0.84 -7.47
CA GLN A 48 13.90 0.94 -7.65
C GLN A 48 14.61 1.47 -6.40
N ILE A 49 14.03 2.49 -5.74
CA ILE A 49 14.59 3.05 -4.51
C ILE A 49 14.59 2.00 -3.37
N HIS A 50 13.56 1.15 -3.29
CA HIS A 50 13.51 0.07 -2.29
C HIS A 50 14.64 -0.95 -2.49
N PHE A 51 14.98 -1.26 -3.75
CA PHE A 51 16.11 -2.13 -4.07
C PHE A 51 17.42 -1.53 -3.56
N TYR A 52 17.74 -0.29 -3.92
CA TYR A 52 18.98 0.37 -3.47
C TYR A 52 19.07 0.59 -1.96
N ARG A 53 17.93 0.64 -1.27
CA ARG A 53 17.87 0.73 0.19
C ARG A 53 17.96 -0.62 0.90
N GLY A 54 18.11 -1.73 0.17
CA GLY A 54 18.20 -3.07 0.74
C GLY A 54 16.89 -3.52 1.41
N VAL A 55 15.75 -2.94 1.01
CA VAL A 55 14.44 -3.31 1.56
C VAL A 55 13.95 -4.55 0.84
N ASN A 56 13.63 -5.63 1.59
CA ASN A 56 13.03 -6.82 0.99
C ASN A 56 11.64 -6.51 0.44
N PHE A 57 11.40 -6.84 -0.83
CA PHE A 57 10.07 -6.73 -1.43
C PHE A 57 9.21 -7.95 -1.06
N GLY A 58 8.73 -8.01 0.18
CA GLY A 58 7.83 -9.07 0.64
C GLY A 58 6.43 -8.90 0.06
N ALA A 59 6.01 -9.80 -0.85
CA ALA A 59 4.71 -9.71 -1.51
C ALA A 59 3.55 -9.65 -0.51
N ASP A 60 3.61 -10.44 0.57
CA ASP A 60 2.56 -10.49 1.60
C ASP A 60 2.40 -9.15 2.31
N ASN A 61 3.51 -8.46 2.62
CA ASN A 61 3.47 -7.15 3.27
C ASN A 61 2.76 -6.11 2.38
N TRP A 62 3.05 -6.12 1.08
CA TRP A 62 2.42 -5.21 0.12
C TRP A 62 0.95 -5.54 -0.14
N LEU A 63 0.57 -6.82 -0.11
CA LEU A 63 -0.82 -7.25 -0.22
C LEU A 63 -1.62 -6.88 1.03
N VAL A 64 -1.03 -7.02 2.21
CA VAL A 64 -1.61 -6.54 3.48
C VAL A 64 -1.77 -5.03 3.45
N PHE A 65 -0.71 -4.30 3.05
CA PHE A 65 -0.76 -2.85 2.92
C PHE A 65 -1.89 -2.40 1.97
N LYS A 66 -1.98 -3.00 0.77
CA LYS A 66 -3.10 -2.76 -0.16
C LYS A 66 -4.45 -2.99 0.51
N ARG A 67 -4.64 -4.12 1.20
CA ARG A 67 -5.90 -4.46 1.87
C ARG A 67 -6.26 -3.39 2.89
N VAL A 68 -5.33 -3.09 3.80
CA VAL A 68 -5.53 -2.11 4.87
C VAL A 68 -5.84 -0.73 4.29
N THR A 69 -5.11 -0.28 3.27
CA THR A 69 -5.41 1.00 2.61
C THR A 69 -6.83 1.02 2.05
N VAL A 70 -7.22 0.00 1.26
CA VAL A 70 -8.55 -0.07 0.66
C VAL A 70 -9.64 -0.10 1.73
N ASP A 71 -9.46 -0.88 2.79
CA ASP A 71 -10.43 -0.97 3.88
C ASP A 71 -10.55 0.38 4.60
N GLN A 72 -9.44 0.99 5.03
CA GLN A 72 -9.41 2.26 5.77
C GLN A 72 -10.04 3.43 4.99
N VAL A 73 -9.75 3.56 3.70
CA VAL A 73 -10.29 4.65 2.87
C VAL A 73 -11.75 4.46 2.48
N THR A 74 -12.31 3.24 2.61
CA THR A 74 -13.69 2.93 2.19
C THR A 74 -14.67 2.71 3.32
N THR A 75 -14.19 2.39 4.53
CA THR A 75 -15.08 2.24 5.70
C THR A 75 -15.32 3.54 6.45
N GLY A 76 -14.57 4.61 6.15
CA GLY A 76 -14.73 5.91 6.81
C GLY A 76 -14.48 5.88 8.33
N GLN A 77 -13.95 4.78 8.88
CA GLN A 77 -13.64 4.66 10.29
C GLN A 77 -12.30 5.33 10.56
N THR A 78 -12.33 6.63 10.84
CA THR A 78 -11.23 7.35 11.51
C THR A 78 -11.15 7.05 13.02
N ASP A 79 -11.93 6.09 13.50
CA ASP A 79 -11.98 5.78 14.92
C ASP A 79 -10.90 4.74 15.30
N SER A 80 -9.96 5.26 16.07
CA SER A 80 -8.89 4.58 16.78
C SER A 80 -9.39 3.47 17.71
N SER A 81 -9.76 2.32 17.15
CA SER A 81 -9.79 1.04 17.88
C SER A 81 -9.51 -0.13 16.93
N PHE A 82 -8.22 -0.42 16.72
CA PHE A 82 -7.81 -1.69 16.12
C PHE A 82 -8.04 -2.82 17.12
N ASP A 83 -9.06 -3.63 16.90
CA ASP A 83 -9.24 -4.91 17.60
C ASP A 83 -8.49 -6.01 16.82
N PRO A 84 -7.44 -6.66 17.38
CA PRO A 84 -6.58 -7.59 16.64
C PRO A 84 -7.23 -8.92 16.20
N GLU A 85 -8.48 -9.21 16.59
CA GLU A 85 -9.04 -10.56 16.44
C GLU A 85 -9.66 -10.90 15.06
N GLN A 86 -9.68 -9.99 14.09
CA GLN A 86 -10.33 -10.26 12.78
C GLN A 86 -9.43 -10.95 11.72
N TYR A 87 -8.24 -11.42 12.09
CA TYR A 87 -7.37 -12.17 11.18
C TYR A 87 -7.83 -13.64 11.05
N GLY A 88 -9.00 -13.89 10.47
CA GLY A 88 -9.44 -15.28 10.29
C GLY A 88 -10.76 -15.59 9.58
N LYS A 89 -11.63 -14.62 9.29
CA LYS A 89 -12.93 -14.94 8.65
C LYS A 89 -12.98 -14.56 7.18
N THR A 90 -13.03 -15.58 6.34
CA THR A 90 -13.56 -15.51 4.97
C THR A 90 -15.06 -15.17 5.01
N PRO A 91 -15.59 -14.31 4.14
CA PRO A 91 -17.01 -14.02 4.12
C PRO A 91 -17.75 -15.12 3.35
N THR A 92 -18.46 -15.99 4.06
CA THR A 92 -19.58 -16.76 3.50
C THR A 92 -20.80 -15.85 3.42
N CYS A 93 -21.39 -15.74 2.23
CA CYS A 93 -22.70 -15.14 2.03
C CYS A 93 -23.76 -16.00 2.73
N ASP A 94 -24.58 -15.40 3.59
CA ASP A 94 -25.96 -15.85 3.79
C ASP A 94 -26.83 -14.69 4.32
N GLU A 95 -28.07 -14.69 3.83
CA GLU A 95 -29.09 -13.66 3.93
C GLU A 95 -29.79 -13.54 5.29
N LYS A 96 -30.44 -12.37 5.47
CA LYS A 96 -31.55 -12.01 6.40
C LYS A 96 -31.18 -11.77 7.87
N GLN A 97 -31.39 -10.54 8.37
CA GLN A 97 -32.67 -10.10 8.93
C GLN A 97 -32.59 -8.63 9.43
N THR A 98 -33.68 -7.90 9.22
CA THR A 98 -33.91 -6.48 9.55
C THR A 98 -34.06 -6.19 11.04
N VAL A 99 -33.38 -5.17 11.58
CA VAL A 99 -33.89 -4.30 12.67
C VAL A 99 -33.33 -2.88 12.49
N VAL A 100 -34.24 -1.91 12.50
CA VAL A 100 -33.99 -0.46 12.39
C VAL A 100 -33.28 0.04 13.67
N ASN A 101 -32.12 0.67 13.52
CA ASN A 101 -31.59 1.59 14.52
C ASN A 101 -30.76 2.67 13.83
N GLU A 102 -31.11 3.93 14.09
CA GLU A 102 -30.50 5.12 13.51
C GLU A 102 -29.10 5.32 14.09
N ASN A 103 -28.08 4.81 13.40
CA ASN A 103 -26.68 5.18 13.59
C ASN A 103 -26.12 5.61 12.22
N PRO A 104 -25.16 6.55 12.14
CA PRO A 104 -24.51 6.93 10.90
C PRO A 104 -23.47 5.87 10.48
N PHE A 105 -23.81 4.58 10.60
CA PHE A 105 -23.04 3.51 9.99
C PHE A 105 -23.23 3.62 8.49
N VAL A 106 -22.30 4.32 7.85
CA VAL A 106 -22.08 4.28 6.41
C VAL A 106 -22.05 2.81 6.01
N ASN A 107 -23.14 2.31 5.39
CA ASN A 107 -23.25 0.92 5.01
C ASN A 107 -22.07 0.60 4.07
N PRO A 108 -21.10 -0.26 4.46
CA PRO A 108 -19.92 -0.55 3.64
C PRO A 108 -20.29 -1.24 2.31
N TYR A 109 -21.55 -1.70 2.19
CA TYR A 109 -22.14 -2.28 1.00
C TYR A 109 -23.09 -1.31 0.26
N SER A 110 -23.07 -0.01 0.56
CA SER A 110 -23.73 0.98 -0.29
C SER A 110 -23.09 0.97 -1.70
N GLY A 111 -23.89 1.28 -2.73
CA GLY A 111 -23.40 1.30 -4.12
C GLY A 111 -22.22 2.25 -4.36
N GLU A 112 -22.13 3.36 -3.62
CA GLU A 112 -21.00 4.29 -3.71
C GLU A 112 -19.75 3.73 -3.03
N ASN A 113 -19.89 3.08 -1.87
CA ASN A 113 -18.78 2.39 -1.19
C ASN A 113 -18.24 1.23 -2.02
N CYS A 114 -19.09 0.53 -2.79
CA CYS A 114 -18.63 -0.53 -3.67
C CYS A 114 -17.78 -0.01 -4.84
N LEU A 115 -18.13 1.16 -5.41
CA LEU A 115 -17.36 1.79 -6.48
C LEU A 115 -16.05 2.38 -5.97
N ALA A 116 -16.08 3.06 -4.81
CA ALA A 116 -14.87 3.56 -4.15
C ALA A 116 -13.92 2.40 -3.84
N ARG A 117 -14.43 1.31 -3.25
CA ARG A 117 -13.64 0.12 -2.93
C ARG A 117 -13.05 -0.52 -4.17
N LEU A 118 -13.82 -0.62 -5.26
CA LEU A 118 -13.33 -1.12 -6.55
C LEU A 118 -12.22 -0.22 -7.13
N GLY A 119 -12.43 1.11 -7.11
CA GLY A 119 -11.48 2.10 -7.61
C GLY A 119 -10.15 2.04 -6.86
N TRP A 120 -10.21 2.09 -5.52
CA TRP A 120 -9.04 1.96 -4.67
C TRP A 120 -8.35 0.60 -4.82
N ASN A 121 -9.10 -0.49 -4.94
CA ASN A 121 -8.51 -1.81 -5.15
C ASN A 121 -7.74 -1.87 -6.48
N LYS A 122 -8.31 -1.32 -7.57
CA LYS A 122 -7.64 -1.22 -8.87
C LYS A 122 -6.39 -0.36 -8.80
N LEU A 123 -6.49 0.85 -8.23
CA LEU A 123 -5.37 1.77 -8.09
C LEU A 123 -4.22 1.13 -7.30
N MET A 124 -4.50 0.62 -6.10
CA MET A 124 -3.49 -0.01 -5.25
C MET A 124 -2.89 -1.27 -5.87
N THR A 125 -3.67 -2.05 -6.63
CA THR A 125 -3.15 -3.20 -7.39
C THR A 125 -2.07 -2.76 -8.37
N VAL A 126 -2.34 -1.71 -9.13
CA VAL A 126 -1.38 -1.23 -10.13
C VAL A 126 -0.15 -0.64 -9.42
N ILE A 127 -0.32 0.16 -8.37
CA ILE A 127 0.80 0.71 -7.59
C ILE A 127 1.74 -0.40 -7.11
N VAL A 128 1.21 -1.43 -6.43
CA VAL A 128 2.03 -2.54 -5.93
C VAL A 128 2.71 -3.30 -7.07
N ARG A 129 2.02 -3.48 -8.20
CA ARG A 129 2.59 -4.14 -9.38
C ARG A 129 3.75 -3.34 -9.97
N GLU A 130 3.60 -2.03 -10.15
CA GLU A 130 4.64 -1.18 -10.71
C GLU A 130 5.84 -1.06 -9.76
N MET A 131 5.60 -0.96 -8.45
CA MET A 131 6.66 -1.03 -7.43
C MET A 131 7.44 -2.35 -7.52
N LYS A 132 6.74 -3.49 -7.62
CA LYS A 132 7.37 -4.80 -7.80
C LYS A 132 8.18 -4.85 -9.10
N ARG A 133 7.63 -4.32 -10.20
CA ARG A 133 8.33 -4.27 -11.49
C ARG A 133 9.63 -3.48 -11.38
N GLY A 134 9.58 -2.26 -10.83
CA GLY A 134 10.76 -1.42 -10.66
C GLY A 134 11.83 -2.04 -9.76
N PHE A 135 11.40 -2.71 -8.68
CA PHE A 135 12.33 -3.45 -7.81
C PHE A 135 13.05 -4.59 -8.56
N LEU A 136 12.29 -5.43 -9.26
CA LEU A 136 12.85 -6.60 -9.97
C LEU A 136 13.71 -6.20 -11.16
N GLU A 137 13.30 -5.20 -11.94
CA GLU A 137 14.11 -4.70 -13.06
C GLU A 137 15.45 -4.14 -12.58
N GLU A 138 15.48 -3.46 -11.43
CA GLU A 138 16.72 -2.93 -10.86
C GLU A 138 17.63 -4.06 -10.37
N ALA A 139 17.07 -5.06 -9.69
CA ALA A 139 17.81 -6.26 -9.29
C ALA A 139 18.42 -6.97 -10.51
N MET A 140 17.64 -7.18 -11.57
CA MET A 140 18.11 -7.81 -12.81
C MET A 140 19.18 -7.01 -13.53
N ARG A 141 19.14 -5.66 -13.45
CA ARG A 141 20.17 -4.80 -14.05
C ARG A 141 21.50 -4.95 -13.31
N ASN A 142 21.46 -4.93 -11.98
CA ASN A 142 22.65 -5.02 -11.15
C ASN A 142 23.34 -6.40 -11.30
N CYS A 143 22.59 -7.50 -11.39
CA CYS A 143 23.19 -8.82 -11.66
C CYS A 143 23.94 -8.88 -13.01
N LYS A 144 23.45 -8.16 -14.04
CA LYS A 144 24.10 -8.13 -15.36
C LYS A 144 25.33 -7.22 -15.41
N GLU A 145 25.44 -6.25 -14.52
CA GLU A 145 26.62 -5.38 -14.43
C GLU A 145 27.79 -6.11 -13.75
N GLU A 146 27.50 -7.00 -12.81
CA GLU A 146 28.50 -7.88 -12.19
C GLU A 146 29.12 -8.86 -13.22
N ASP A 147 28.29 -9.53 -14.03
CA ASP A 147 28.77 -10.45 -15.07
C ASP A 147 29.67 -9.78 -16.14
N ASN A 148 29.41 -8.51 -16.46
CA ASN A 148 30.19 -7.78 -17.46
C ASN A 148 31.51 -7.19 -16.92
N ASN A 149 31.55 -6.84 -15.63
CA ASN A 149 32.77 -6.34 -14.99
C ASN A 149 33.80 -7.47 -14.78
N ASP A 150 33.34 -8.70 -14.54
CA ASP A 150 34.21 -9.88 -14.44
C ASP A 150 34.83 -10.28 -15.79
N LEU A 151 34.21 -9.91 -16.91
CA LEU A 151 34.73 -10.20 -18.26
C LEU A 151 35.80 -9.21 -18.75
N LEU A 152 35.83 -8.00 -18.20
CA LEU A 152 36.77 -6.93 -18.60
C LEU A 152 37.96 -6.78 -17.62
N GLY A 153 37.97 -7.56 -16.54
CA GLY A 153 39.03 -7.61 -15.55
C GLY A 153 39.98 -8.79 -15.72
N ASN A 154 40.63 -8.93 -16.89
CA ASN A 154 41.82 -9.77 -17.09
C ASN A 154 42.84 -9.10 -18.01
#